data_AF-A0A1A9N222-F1
#
_entry.id   AF-A0A1A9N222-F1
#
_cell.length_a   1.000
_cell.length_b   1.000
_cell.length_c   1.000
_cell.angle_alpha   90.00
_cell.angle_beta   90.00
_cell.angle_gamma   90.00
#
_symmetry.space_group_name_H-M   'P 1'
#
loop_
_entity.id
_entity.type
_entity.pdbx_description
1 polymer ?
#
loop_
_entity_poly.entity_id
_entity_poly.type
_entity_poly.pdbx_seq_one_letter_code
_entity_poly.pdbx_strand_id
1 'polypeptide(L)'
;MVVCAALLGLIVAACGSSSSSVKLTGQQQIRHVFVITLENENYTTTFGANSKAPYLSQTLASQGAMVQQYYGTGHVSLDNYISMISGQAPTPETDNDCITYQDYKLTGTTPDGQASGVVPVSL
;
A
#
# COMPACT_ATOMS: atom_id res chain seq x y z
N MET A 1 62.78 -41.54 2.37
CA MET A 1 62.65 -40.47 1.34
C MET A 1 61.90 -41.14 0.19
N VAL A 2 60.60 -41.00 0.01
CA VAL A 2 59.81 -39.79 -0.25
C VAL A 2 58.36 -40.07 0.20
N VAL A 3 57.73 -39.08 0.81
CA VAL A 3 56.32 -39.06 1.22
C VAL A 3 55.46 -38.73 0.00
N CYS A 4 54.45 -39.54 -0.31
CA CYS A 4 53.35 -39.12 -1.19
C CYS A 4 52.03 -39.68 -0.64
N ALA A 5 51.32 -38.81 0.07
CA ALA A 5 49.98 -39.04 0.59
C ALA A 5 48.95 -39.00 -0.55
N ALA A 6 48.00 -39.94 -0.55
CA ALA A 6 46.72 -39.79 -1.22
C ALA A 6 45.69 -40.73 -0.57
N LEU A 7 44.98 -40.22 0.43
CA LEU A 7 43.76 -40.85 0.97
C LEU A 7 42.59 -40.46 0.04
N LEU A 8 42.24 -41.36 -0.87
CA LEU A 8 40.93 -41.44 -1.53
C LEU A 8 40.12 -42.49 -0.74
N GLY A 9 38.92 -42.31 -0.22
CA GLY A 9 37.88 -41.33 -0.45
C GLY A 9 36.57 -42.12 -0.37
N LEU A 10 35.81 -42.01 0.74
CA LEU A 10 34.38 -42.31 0.79
C LEU A 10 33.78 -41.77 2.09
N ILE A 11 33.54 -40.45 2.15
CA ILE A 11 32.62 -39.88 3.14
C ILE A 11 31.28 -39.80 2.43
N VAL A 12 30.37 -40.70 2.80
CA VAL A 12 29.00 -40.72 2.32
C VAL A 12 28.35 -39.38 2.67
N ALA A 13 27.96 -38.64 1.64
CA ALA A 13 27.29 -37.35 1.75
C ALA A 13 25.92 -37.53 2.43
N ALA A 14 25.88 -37.29 3.75
CA ALA A 14 24.65 -37.10 4.51
C ALA A 14 24.51 -35.61 4.90
N CYS A 15 24.57 -34.73 3.90
CA CYS A 15 24.13 -33.34 4.03
C CYS A 15 22.77 -33.21 3.33
N GLY A 16 21.79 -33.98 3.79
CA GLY A 16 20.40 -33.62 3.58
C GLY A 16 20.16 -32.38 4.42
N SER A 17 20.26 -31.20 3.81
CA SER A 17 19.75 -29.97 4.41
C SER A 17 18.28 -30.24 4.71
N SER A 18 17.97 -30.55 5.97
CA SER A 18 16.62 -30.51 6.45
C SER A 18 16.23 -29.05 6.36
N SER A 19 15.60 -28.68 5.25
CA SER A 19 14.84 -27.46 5.16
C SER A 19 13.73 -27.60 6.20
N SER A 20 14.05 -27.20 7.43
CA SER A 20 13.07 -26.90 8.44
C SER A 20 12.22 -25.80 7.83
N SER A 21 11.11 -26.20 7.20
CA SER A 21 10.03 -25.29 6.86
C SER A 21 9.66 -24.64 8.18
N VAL A 22 10.11 -23.40 8.37
CA VAL A 22 9.54 -22.53 9.37
C VAL A 22 8.09 -22.40 8.94
N LYS A 23 7.21 -23.22 9.51
CA LYS A 23 5.79 -22.94 9.47
C LYS A 23 5.66 -21.58 10.11
N LEU A 24 5.42 -20.56 9.29
CA LEU A 24 5.00 -19.25 9.76
C LEU A 24 3.67 -19.46 10.47
N THR A 25 3.71 -19.82 11.75
CA THR A 25 2.58 -19.77 12.67
C THR A 25 2.32 -18.30 12.97
N GLY A 26 1.86 -17.55 11.97
CA GLY A 26 1.86 -16.10 12.13
C GLY A 26 1.45 -15.26 10.94
N GLN A 27 1.23 -15.83 9.74
CA GLN A 27 0.48 -15.08 8.74
C GLN A 27 -0.99 -15.18 9.10
N GLN A 28 -1.42 -14.35 10.06
CA GLN A 28 -2.84 -14.07 10.26
C GLN A 28 -3.39 -13.72 8.88
N GLN A 29 -4.21 -14.60 8.32
CA GLN A 29 -4.78 -14.35 7.01
C GLN A 29 -5.81 -13.24 7.17
N ILE A 30 -5.40 -12.01 6.87
CA ILE A 30 -6.31 -10.90 6.69
C ILE A 30 -7.23 -11.30 5.54
N ARG A 31 -8.49 -11.60 5.85
CA ARG A 31 -9.47 -12.05 4.85
C ARG A 31 -10.24 -10.90 4.23
N HIS A 32 -10.45 -9.83 5.00
CA HIS A 32 -11.22 -8.68 4.60
C HIS A 32 -10.50 -7.41 5.06
N VAL A 33 -10.40 -6.45 4.15
CA VAL A 33 -9.97 -5.09 4.42
C VAL A 33 -11.11 -4.19 3.98
N PHE A 34 -11.49 -3.25 4.83
CA PHE A 34 -12.45 -2.21 4.51
C PHE A 34 -11.69 -0.89 4.47
N VAL A 35 -11.83 -0.16 3.37
CA VAL A 35 -11.35 1.22 3.24
C VAL A 35 -12.59 2.10 3.22
N ILE A 36 -12.71 2.98 4.21
CA ILE A 36 -13.83 3.91 4.35
C ILE A 36 -13.29 5.31 4.15
N THR A 37 -13.69 5.94 3.05
CA THR A 37 -13.30 7.32 2.74
C THR A 37 -14.45 8.26 3.08
N LEU A 38 -14.14 9.33 3.80
CA LEU A 38 -15.13 10.37 4.11
C LEU A 38 -14.94 11.51 3.12
N GLU A 39 -15.84 11.59 2.15
CA GLU A 39 -15.81 12.64 1.14
C GLU A 39 -16.15 14.01 1.73
N ASN A 40 -15.37 15.02 1.32
CA ASN A 40 -15.52 16.44 1.71
C ASN A 40 -15.53 16.71 3.22
N GLU A 41 -14.83 15.88 3.98
CA GLU A 41 -14.85 15.93 5.43
C GLU A 41 -13.47 16.29 6.00
N ASN A 42 -13.43 17.03 7.11
CA ASN A 42 -12.16 17.46 7.72
C ASN A 42 -11.96 16.83 9.10
N TYR A 43 -10.70 16.72 9.51
CA TYR A 43 -10.31 16.09 10.77
C TYR A 43 -11.03 16.69 11.99
N THR A 44 -11.08 18.02 12.11
CA THR A 44 -11.66 18.68 13.29
C THR A 44 -13.17 18.48 13.39
N THR A 45 -13.88 18.47 12.26
CA THR A 45 -15.32 18.18 12.24
C THR A 45 -15.61 16.72 12.59
N THR A 46 -14.84 15.77 12.03
CA THR A 46 -15.10 14.34 12.26
C THR A 46 -14.54 13.81 13.56
N PHE A 47 -13.32 14.17 13.95
CA PHE A 47 -12.62 13.60 15.11
C PHE A 47 -12.46 14.58 16.28
N GLY A 48 -12.98 15.81 16.15
CA GLY A 48 -12.98 16.79 17.24
C GLY A 48 -14.03 16.51 18.32
N ALA A 49 -13.98 17.29 19.40
CA ALA A 49 -14.83 17.11 20.59
C ALA A 49 -16.35 17.17 20.29
N ASN A 50 -16.76 17.90 19.25
CA ASN A 50 -18.16 18.08 18.86
C ASN A 50 -18.57 17.18 17.67
N SER A 51 -17.84 16.09 17.43
CA SER A 51 -18.12 15.14 16.35
C SER A 51 -19.56 14.63 16.39
N LYS A 52 -20.24 14.67 15.24
CA LYS A 52 -21.55 14.03 15.05
C LYS A 52 -21.46 12.53 14.77
N ALA A 53 -20.24 11.99 14.66
CA ALA A 53 -19.97 10.58 14.38
C ALA A 53 -19.23 9.91 15.56
N PRO A 54 -19.86 9.79 16.74
CA PRO A 54 -19.19 9.34 17.96
C PRO A 54 -18.59 7.94 17.85
N TYR A 55 -19.23 7.04 17.09
CA TYR A 55 -18.67 5.71 16.83
C TYR A 55 -17.33 5.80 16.10
N LEU A 56 -17.24 6.63 15.05
CA LEU A 56 -16.02 6.80 14.27
C LEU A 56 -14.94 7.51 15.08
N SER A 57 -15.31 8.61 15.75
CA SER A 57 -14.35 9.50 16.42
C SER A 57 -13.83 9.00 17.76
N GLN A 58 -14.60 8.16 18.45
CA GLN A 58 -14.24 7.68 19.78
C GLN A 58 -14.06 6.16 19.78
N THR A 59 -15.10 5.42 19.41
CA THR A 59 -15.12 3.95 19.53
C THR A 59 -14.17 3.27 18.57
N LEU A 60 -14.17 3.65 17.29
CA LEU A 60 -13.33 3.03 16.27
C LEU A 60 -11.87 3.51 16.39
N ALA A 61 -11.66 4.81 16.58
CA ALA A 61 -10.33 5.39 16.75
C ALA A 61 -9.56 4.78 17.95
N SER A 62 -10.24 4.50 19.07
CA SER A 62 -9.62 3.87 20.24
C SER A 62 -9.26 2.39 20.07
N GLN A 63 -9.78 1.72 19.03
CA GLN A 63 -9.48 0.32 18.72
C GLN A 63 -8.25 0.15 17.81
N GLY A 64 -7.67 1.25 17.34
CA GLY A 64 -6.55 1.21 16.40
C GLY A 64 -5.56 2.35 16.61
N ALA A 65 -4.80 2.64 15.56
CA ALA A 65 -3.89 3.78 15.53
C ALA A 65 -4.52 4.91 14.71
N MET A 66 -4.61 6.10 15.30
CA MET A 66 -5.01 7.32 14.59
C MET A 66 -3.77 8.02 14.06
N VAL A 67 -3.61 8.08 12.73
CA VAL A 67 -2.52 8.80 12.08
C VAL A 67 -2.94 10.25 11.88
N GLN A 68 -2.40 11.13 12.73
CA GLN A 68 -2.60 12.57 12.61
C GLN A 68 -1.69 13.14 11.52
N GLN A 69 -2.03 14.32 10.99
CA GLN A 69 -1.27 14.98 9.93
C GLN A 69 -1.16 14.12 8.65
N TYR A 70 -2.19 13.29 8.39
CA TYR A 70 -2.38 12.60 7.14
C TYR A 70 -3.19 13.50 6.19
N TYR A 71 -2.55 13.94 5.10
CA TYR A 71 -3.13 14.91 4.17
C TYR A 71 -3.43 14.25 2.83
N GLY A 72 -4.41 14.82 2.12
CA GLY A 72 -4.60 14.55 0.70
C GLY A 72 -3.39 14.99 -0.13
N THR A 73 -3.28 14.41 -1.32
CA THR A 73 -2.28 14.74 -2.34
C THR A 73 -2.68 15.92 -3.22
N GLY A 74 -3.96 16.29 -3.22
CA GLY A 74 -4.50 17.45 -3.93
C GLY A 74 -5.82 17.92 -3.34
N HIS A 75 -6.47 18.86 -4.03
CA HIS A 75 -7.61 19.59 -3.46
C HIS A 75 -8.95 18.87 -3.65
N VAL A 76 -9.13 18.17 -4.76
CA VAL A 76 -10.40 17.59 -5.19
C VAL A 76 -10.52 16.12 -4.79
N SER A 77 -11.65 15.48 -5.04
CA SER A 77 -11.88 14.11 -4.55
C SER A 77 -11.10 13.07 -5.37
N LEU A 78 -11.07 13.22 -6.70
CA LEU A 78 -10.60 12.18 -7.61
C LEU A 78 -9.11 11.86 -7.45
N ASP A 79 -8.24 12.86 -7.44
CA ASP A 79 -6.79 12.68 -7.35
C ASP A 79 -6.39 12.02 -6.02
N ASN A 80 -7.09 12.37 -4.94
CA ASN A 80 -6.90 11.78 -3.63
C ASN A 80 -7.26 10.28 -3.62
N TYR A 81 -8.34 9.88 -4.29
CA TYR A 81 -8.73 8.46 -4.38
C TYR A 81 -7.75 7.65 -5.23
N ILE A 82 -7.30 8.21 -6.36
CA ILE A 82 -6.30 7.58 -7.22
C ILE A 82 -4.99 7.40 -6.44
N SER A 83 -4.53 8.44 -5.76
CA SER A 83 -3.32 8.40 -4.94
C SER A 83 -3.41 7.37 -3.82
N MET A 84 -4.56 7.30 -3.13
CA MET A 84 -4.78 6.35 -2.03
C MET A 84 -4.71 4.89 -2.49
N ILE A 85 -5.28 4.55 -3.64
CA ILE A 85 -5.37 3.16 -4.11
C ILE A 85 -4.12 2.72 -4.87
N SER A 86 -3.53 3.61 -5.66
CA SER A 86 -2.45 3.25 -6.61
C SER A 86 -1.08 3.77 -6.21
N GLY A 87 -0.98 4.74 -5.31
CA GLY A 87 0.25 5.48 -5.05
C GLY A 87 0.66 6.43 -6.18
N GLN A 88 -0.24 6.65 -7.16
CA GLN A 88 0.01 7.57 -8.26
C GLN A 88 -0.21 9.02 -7.82
N ALA A 89 0.71 9.92 -8.18
CA ALA A 89 0.55 11.35 -7.96
C ALA A 89 -0.57 11.94 -8.84
N PRO A 90 -1.16 13.09 -8.44
CA PRO A 90 -2.14 13.80 -9.26
C PRO A 90 -1.60 14.15 -10.66
N THR A 91 -2.45 14.03 -11.67
CA THR A 91 -2.24 14.64 -13.00
C THR A 91 -3.03 15.96 -13.10
N PRO A 92 -2.71 16.84 -14.07
CA PRO A 92 -3.47 18.07 -14.27
C PRO A 92 -4.97 17.85 -14.47
N GLU A 93 -5.37 16.72 -15.05
CA GLU A 93 -6.77 16.37 -15.27
C GLU A 93 -7.43 15.88 -13.97
N THR A 94 -6.76 15.01 -13.20
CA THR A 94 -7.34 14.46 -11.98
C THR A 94 -7.43 15.48 -10.86
N ASP A 95 -6.51 16.45 -10.80
CA ASP A 95 -6.54 17.57 -9.84
C ASP A 95 -7.71 18.55 -10.08
N ASN A 96 -8.50 18.32 -11.14
CA ASN A 96 -9.74 19.02 -11.42
C ASN A 96 -10.91 18.04 -11.63
N ASP A 97 -10.91 16.89 -10.94
CA ASP A 97 -11.93 15.83 -10.99
C ASP A 97 -12.20 15.27 -12.40
N CYS A 98 -11.32 15.54 -13.37
CA CYS A 98 -11.45 15.09 -14.75
C CYS A 98 -12.87 15.37 -15.30
N ILE A 99 -13.29 16.64 -15.27
CA ILE A 99 -14.64 17.09 -15.69
C ILE A 99 -15.09 16.55 -17.05
N THR A 100 -14.14 16.30 -17.96
CA THR A 100 -14.40 15.62 -19.24
C THR A 100 -13.74 14.26 -19.25
N TYR A 101 -14.56 13.21 -19.22
CA TYR A 101 -14.08 11.83 -19.31
C TYR A 101 -13.27 11.60 -20.59
N GLN A 102 -12.12 10.95 -20.44
CA GLN A 102 -11.31 10.41 -21.54
C GLN A 102 -10.66 9.11 -21.09
N ASP A 103 -10.44 8.18 -22.03
CA ASP A 103 -9.78 6.91 -21.73
C ASP A 103 -8.31 7.10 -21.31
N TYR A 104 -7.83 6.23 -20.41
CA TYR A 104 -6.43 6.28 -20.00
C TYR A 104 -5.51 6.05 -21.18
N LYS A 105 -4.59 6.99 -21.41
CA LYS A 105 -3.51 6.80 -22.38
C LYS A 105 -2.17 7.05 -21.73
N LEU A 106 -1.42 5.97 -21.51
CA LEU A 106 -0.04 6.02 -21.07
C LEU A 106 0.80 6.79 -22.10
N THR A 107 1.40 7.90 -21.67
CA THR A 107 2.32 8.72 -22.46
C THR A 107 3.77 8.52 -22.04
N GLY A 108 4.01 8.01 -20.84
CA GLY A 108 5.34 7.66 -20.35
C GLY A 108 5.36 7.29 -18.87
N THR A 109 6.55 7.20 -18.30
CA THR A 109 6.77 6.96 -16.87
C THR A 109 7.81 7.95 -16.37
N THR A 110 7.56 8.60 -15.23
CA THR A 110 8.52 9.51 -14.62
C THR A 110 9.71 8.74 -14.05
N PRO A 111 10.84 9.40 -13.72
CA PRO A 111 11.98 8.75 -13.08
C PRO A 111 11.63 8.03 -11.77
N ASP A 112 10.61 8.49 -11.06
CA ASP A 112 10.13 7.91 -9.80
C ASP A 112 9.11 6.76 -10.01
N GLY A 113 8.92 6.31 -11.26
CA GLY A 113 8.02 5.20 -11.59
C GLY A 113 6.56 5.59 -11.74
N GLN A 114 6.22 6.89 -11.75
CA GLN A 114 4.84 7.34 -11.89
C GLN A 114 4.37 7.22 -13.34
N ALA A 115 3.26 6.54 -13.57
CA ALA A 115 2.64 6.52 -14.88
C ALA A 115 2.14 7.91 -15.28
N SER A 116 2.56 8.41 -16.45
CA SER A 116 2.13 9.69 -17.01
C SER A 116 1.12 9.44 -18.11
N GLY A 117 0.03 10.22 -18.14
CA GLY A 117 -1.07 10.05 -19.08
C GLY A 117 -2.33 10.77 -18.59
N VAL A 118 -3.35 10.83 -19.45
CA VAL A 118 -4.68 11.36 -19.11
C VAL A 118 -5.47 10.25 -18.42
N VAL A 119 -6.05 10.47 -17.24
CA VAL A 119 -6.72 9.42 -16.43
C VAL A 119 -8.27 9.47 -16.56
N PRO A 120 -8.94 8.32 -16.77
CA PRO A 120 -10.40 8.24 -16.83
C PRO A 120 -11.02 8.34 -15.44
N VAL A 121 -12.29 8.73 -15.41
CA VAL A 121 -13.18 8.48 -14.26
C VAL A 121 -14.10 7.32 -14.60
N SER A 122 -14.00 6.24 -13.85
CA SER A 122 -15.17 5.44 -13.49
C SER A 122 -15.00 5.07 -12.03
N LEU A 123 -15.69 5.81 -11.16
CA LEU A 123 -16.05 5.36 -9.83
C LEU A 123 -17.43 4.72 -9.90
#